data_AF-A0A0C3G1W6-F1
#
_entry.id   AF-A0A0C3G1W6-F1
#
_cell.length_a   1.000
_cell.length_b   1.000
_cell.length_c   1.000
_cell.angle_alpha   90.00
_cell.angle_beta   90.00
_cell.angle_gamma   90.00
#
_symmetry.space_group_name_H-M   'P 1'
#
loop_
_entity.id
_entity.type
_entity.pdbx_description
1 polymer ?
#
loop_
_entity_poly.entity_id
_entity_poly.type
_entity_poly.pdbx_seq_one_letter_code
_entity_poly.pdbx_strand_id
1 'polypeptide(L)'
;MKAWLCAHQLWRHVSGDLTRPVKPNPVTSEYTSDDNQWLEKVDRAFGWIYLMVEQEQRIHLTGIEDNAIQMWTKLEEVHMAKQAGARFNAYDDLFGIRKKEEESLMSVTNRIDSAMHTIQNLRPKGFTLEKLDEELASMAMIRSLPDDYSSFVSSLLLMDKLEKSTIQQAFHTEETQRDR
;
A
#
# COMPACT_ATOMS: atom_id res chain seq x y z
N MET A 1 -4.88 0.47 -13.53
CA MET A 1 -6.22 -0.10 -13.28
C MET A 1 -7.23 0.91 -12.74
N LYS A 2 -7.00 1.57 -11.58
CA LYS A 2 -7.96 2.49 -10.93
C LYS A 2 -8.58 3.55 -11.86
N ALA A 3 -7.77 4.28 -12.62
CA ALA A 3 -8.27 5.34 -13.51
C ALA A 3 -9.30 4.82 -14.54
N TRP A 4 -9.07 3.62 -15.06
CA TRP A 4 -9.98 2.98 -16.02
C TRP A 4 -11.31 2.58 -15.35
N LEU A 5 -11.26 2.02 -14.13
CA LEU A 5 -12.46 1.70 -13.34
C LEU A 5 -13.27 2.95 -12.98
N CYS A 6 -12.60 4.08 -12.73
CA CYS A 6 -13.25 5.37 -12.52
C CYS A 6 -13.99 5.83 -13.79
N ALA A 7 -13.33 5.77 -14.95
CA ALA A 7 -13.93 6.17 -16.22
C ALA A 7 -15.19 5.35 -16.57
N HIS A 8 -15.26 4.09 -16.13
CA HIS A 8 -16.39 3.19 -16.35
C HIS A 8 -17.42 3.20 -15.19
N GLN A 9 -17.28 4.11 -14.22
CA GLN A 9 -18.15 4.22 -13.04
C GLN A 9 -18.19 2.96 -12.16
N LEU A 10 -17.15 2.13 -12.21
CA LEU A 10 -17.05 0.88 -11.45
C LEU A 10 -16.30 1.07 -10.13
N TRP A 11 -15.46 2.10 -10.04
CA TRP A 11 -14.58 2.30 -8.88
C TRP A 11 -15.32 2.30 -7.54
N ARG A 12 -16.49 2.95 -7.45
CA ARG A 12 -17.25 3.02 -6.19
C ARG A 12 -17.78 1.68 -5.70
N HIS A 13 -17.97 0.71 -6.61
CA HIS A 13 -18.32 -0.66 -6.26
C HIS A 13 -17.09 -1.46 -5.78
N VAL A 14 -15.92 -1.14 -6.33
CA VAL A 14 -14.64 -1.78 -5.97
C VAL A 14 -14.07 -1.26 -4.65
N SER A 15 -14.17 0.06 -4.40
CA SER A 15 -13.71 0.69 -3.16
C SER A 15 -14.60 0.37 -1.95
N GLY A 16 -15.82 -0.13 -2.20
CA GLY A 16 -16.84 -0.36 -1.17
C GLY A 16 -17.56 0.90 -0.71
N ASP A 17 -17.32 2.05 -1.36
CA ASP A 17 -17.98 3.32 -1.01
C ASP A 17 -19.49 3.31 -1.34
N LEU A 18 -19.90 2.52 -2.34
CA LEU A 18 -21.29 2.35 -2.70
C LEU A 18 -21.84 1.04 -2.15
N THR A 19 -22.67 1.13 -1.11
CA THR A 19 -23.35 -0.02 -0.53
C THR A 19 -24.52 -0.48 -1.39
N ARG A 20 -24.82 -1.78 -1.33
CA ARG A 20 -25.98 -2.37 -2.00
C ARG A 20 -27.27 -1.71 -1.50
N PRO A 21 -28.25 -1.40 -2.38
CA PRO A 21 -29.54 -0.85 -1.97
C PRO A 21 -30.20 -1.71 -0.87
N VAL A 22 -30.76 -1.05 0.15
CA VAL A 22 -31.47 -1.74 1.24
C VAL A 22 -32.82 -2.22 0.74
N LYS A 23 -33.13 -3.50 0.95
CA LYS A 23 -34.39 -4.11 0.56
C LYS A 23 -35.57 -3.48 1.32
N PRO A 24 -36.49 -2.75 0.66
CA PRO A 24 -37.68 -2.24 1.30
C PRO A 24 -38.69 -3.37 1.53
N ASN A 25 -39.59 -3.15 2.49
CA ASN A 25 -40.73 -4.04 2.75
C ASN A 25 -42.04 -3.21 2.76
N PRO A 26 -42.97 -3.40 1.81
CA PRO A 26 -42.95 -4.38 0.72
C PRO A 26 -41.92 -4.08 -0.36
N VAL A 27 -41.49 -5.11 -1.09
CA VAL A 27 -40.53 -4.99 -2.20
C VAL A 27 -41.19 -4.23 -3.36
N THR A 28 -40.55 -3.15 -3.80
CA THR A 28 -41.00 -2.36 -4.96
C THR A 28 -40.31 -2.81 -6.25
N SER A 29 -40.96 -2.58 -7.39
CA SER A 29 -40.37 -2.81 -8.71
C SER A 29 -39.14 -1.94 -8.96
N GLU A 30 -39.15 -0.70 -8.45
CA GLU A 30 -38.02 0.24 -8.49
C GLU A 30 -36.80 -0.34 -7.77
N TYR A 31 -36.95 -0.86 -6.54
CA TYR A 31 -35.87 -1.53 -5.82
C TYR A 31 -35.27 -2.70 -6.61
N THR A 32 -36.12 -3.50 -7.26
CA THR A 32 -35.67 -4.67 -8.01
C THR A 32 -34.81 -4.26 -9.23
N SER A 33 -35.19 -3.18 -9.91
CA SER A 33 -34.39 -2.59 -10.99
C SER A 33 -33.05 -2.07 -10.48
N ASP A 34 -33.05 -1.32 -9.37
CA ASP A 34 -31.84 -0.74 -8.80
C ASP A 34 -30.87 -1.81 -8.25
N ASP A 35 -31.40 -2.86 -7.63
CA ASP A 35 -30.61 -4.00 -7.14
C ASP A 35 -29.95 -4.76 -8.29
N ASN A 36 -30.68 -4.99 -9.39
CA ASN A 36 -30.13 -5.63 -10.59
C ASN A 36 -29.03 -4.77 -11.24
N GLN A 37 -29.26 -3.46 -11.39
CA GLN A 37 -28.22 -2.55 -11.92
C GLN A 37 -26.98 -2.51 -11.03
N TRP A 38 -27.16 -2.60 -9.71
CA TRP A 38 -26.04 -2.70 -8.78
C TRP A 38 -25.25 -4.00 -8.99
N LEU A 39 -25.94 -5.14 -9.06
CA LEU A 39 -25.33 -6.45 -9.31
C LEU A 39 -24.57 -6.49 -10.65
N GLU A 40 -25.18 -6.00 -11.74
CA GLU A 40 -24.51 -5.92 -13.05
C GLU A 40 -23.21 -5.11 -13.01
N LYS A 41 -23.17 -4.03 -12.22
CA LYS A 41 -21.96 -3.23 -12.05
C LYS A 41 -20.90 -3.94 -11.20
N VAL A 42 -21.30 -4.72 -10.20
CA VAL A 42 -20.38 -5.56 -9.43
C VAL A 42 -19.79 -6.66 -10.31
N ASP A 43 -20.63 -7.35 -11.10
CA ASP A 43 -20.21 -8.37 -12.04
C ASP A 43 -19.20 -7.85 -13.06
N ARG A 44 -19.52 -6.68 -13.61
CA ARG A 44 -18.62 -5.97 -14.52
C ARG A 44 -17.32 -5.60 -13.82
N ALA A 45 -17.36 -5.16 -12.56
CA ALA A 45 -16.18 -4.73 -11.82
C ALA A 45 -15.19 -5.87 -11.58
N PHE A 46 -15.62 -7.01 -11.03
CA PHE A 46 -14.70 -8.14 -10.80
C PHE A 46 -14.21 -8.74 -12.12
N GLY A 47 -15.07 -8.80 -13.14
CA GLY A 47 -14.70 -9.28 -14.47
C GLY A 47 -13.58 -8.44 -15.10
N TRP A 48 -13.67 -7.12 -15.01
CA TRP A 48 -12.59 -6.24 -15.48
C TRP A 48 -11.32 -6.35 -14.65
N ILE A 49 -11.42 -6.45 -13.33
CA ILE A 49 -10.24 -6.66 -12.49
C ILE A 49 -9.54 -7.95 -12.91
N TYR A 50 -10.25 -9.07 -13.04
CA TYR A 50 -9.68 -10.34 -13.45
C TYR A 50 -9.01 -10.28 -14.84
N LEU A 51 -9.65 -9.62 -15.80
CA LEU A 51 -9.11 -9.46 -17.15
C LEU A 51 -7.86 -8.58 -17.19
N MET A 52 -7.81 -7.53 -16.37
CA MET A 52 -6.67 -6.60 -16.32
C MET A 52 -5.48 -7.12 -15.51
N VAL A 53 -5.69 -8.11 -14.64
CA VAL A 53 -4.61 -8.79 -13.94
C VAL A 53 -3.93 -9.79 -14.87
N GLU A 54 -2.60 -9.72 -14.92
CA GLU A 54 -1.75 -10.64 -15.67
C GLU A 54 -1.99 -12.08 -15.25
N GLN A 55 -1.89 -13.02 -16.20
CA GLN A 55 -2.30 -14.40 -15.98
C GLN A 55 -1.55 -15.07 -14.82
N GLU A 56 -0.27 -14.75 -14.67
CA GLU A 56 0.62 -15.24 -13.62
C GLU A 56 0.20 -14.77 -12.22
N GLN A 57 -0.43 -13.59 -12.13
CA GLN A 57 -0.86 -13.00 -10.86
C GLN A 57 -2.28 -13.45 -10.45
N ARG A 58 -3.04 -14.05 -11.36
CA ARG A 58 -4.42 -14.51 -11.09
C ARG A 58 -4.51 -15.61 -10.04
N ILE A 59 -3.41 -16.31 -9.76
CA ILE A 59 -3.35 -17.28 -8.65
C ILE A 59 -3.68 -16.65 -7.29
N HIS A 60 -3.42 -15.36 -7.13
CA HIS A 60 -3.79 -14.63 -5.91
C HIS A 60 -5.29 -14.33 -5.79
N LEU A 61 -6.04 -14.47 -6.89
CA LEU A 61 -7.47 -14.20 -6.96
C LEU A 61 -8.33 -15.46 -6.89
N THR A 62 -7.71 -16.64 -6.80
CA THR A 62 -8.43 -17.91 -6.75
C THR A 62 -9.29 -18.03 -5.49
N GLY A 63 -10.58 -18.31 -5.66
CA GLY A 63 -11.57 -18.41 -4.58
C GLY A 63 -12.22 -17.09 -4.15
N ILE A 64 -11.87 -15.96 -4.79
CA ILE A 64 -12.48 -14.64 -4.56
C ILE A 64 -12.91 -13.97 -5.87
N GLU A 65 -13.03 -14.73 -6.96
CA GLU A 65 -13.22 -14.22 -8.32
C GLU A 65 -14.55 -13.47 -8.53
N ASP A 66 -15.52 -13.63 -7.63
CA ASP A 66 -16.85 -13.04 -7.68
C ASP A 66 -17.00 -11.79 -6.79
N ASN A 67 -15.94 -11.38 -6.10
CA ASN A 67 -15.98 -10.25 -5.17
C ASN A 67 -14.94 -9.19 -5.51
N ALA A 68 -15.38 -8.16 -6.23
CA ALA A 68 -14.52 -7.06 -6.68
C ALA A 68 -13.78 -6.34 -5.54
N ILE A 69 -14.40 -6.22 -4.35
CA ILE A 69 -13.79 -5.57 -3.17
C ILE A 69 -12.68 -6.46 -2.61
N GLN A 70 -12.93 -7.77 -2.46
CA GLN A 70 -11.92 -8.72 -1.98
C GLN A 70 -10.77 -8.83 -2.96
N MET A 71 -11.04 -8.90 -4.27
CA MET A 71 -10.00 -8.93 -5.29
C MET A 71 -9.12 -7.68 -5.23
N TRP A 72 -9.71 -6.50 -5.14
CA TRP A 72 -8.95 -5.26 -5.03
C TRP A 72 -8.13 -5.19 -3.75
N THR A 73 -8.73 -5.60 -2.62
CA THR A 73 -8.04 -5.65 -1.32
C THR A 73 -6.87 -6.63 -1.37
N LYS A 74 -7.03 -7.78 -2.03
CA LYS A 74 -5.97 -8.78 -2.18
C LYS A 74 -4.85 -8.30 -3.08
N LEU A 75 -5.18 -7.63 -4.18
CA LEU A 75 -4.19 -7.01 -5.06
C LEU A 75 -3.42 -5.89 -4.33
N GLU A 76 -4.11 -5.09 -3.51
CA GLU A 76 -3.47 -4.08 -2.67
C GLU A 76 -2.54 -4.74 -1.63
N GLU A 77 -2.97 -5.82 -0.98
CA GLU A 77 -2.14 -6.59 -0.04
C GLU A 77 -0.88 -7.17 -0.69
N VAL A 78 -1.03 -7.80 -1.87
CA VAL A 78 0.07 -8.48 -2.58
C VAL A 78 1.05 -7.49 -3.21
N HIS A 79 0.54 -6.41 -3.83
CA HIS A 79 1.37 -5.50 -4.62
C HIS A 79 1.71 -4.19 -3.94
N MET A 80 0.92 -3.77 -2.95
CA MET A 80 1.21 -2.60 -2.13
C MET A 80 1.51 -3.09 -0.71
N ALA A 81 2.64 -3.78 -0.56
CA ALA A 81 3.16 -4.16 0.75
C ALA A 81 3.41 -2.88 1.56
N LYS A 82 2.39 -2.42 2.32
CA LYS A 82 2.45 -1.30 3.27
C LYS A 82 3.26 -1.68 4.52
N GLN A 83 4.28 -2.49 4.34
CA GLN A 83 5.22 -2.92 5.36
C GLN A 83 6.16 -1.76 5.69
N ALA A 84 6.69 -1.78 6.90
CA ALA A 84 7.59 -0.75 7.37
C ALA A 84 8.88 -0.68 6.52
N GLY A 85 9.41 -1.81 6.05
CA GLY A 85 10.56 -1.85 5.15
C GLY A 85 10.32 -1.16 3.79
N ALA A 86 9.14 -1.32 3.19
CA ALA A 86 8.81 -0.64 1.93
C ALA A 86 8.74 0.88 2.10
N ARG A 87 8.21 1.36 3.25
CA ARG A 87 8.24 2.80 3.58
C ARG A 87 9.66 3.29 3.85
N PHE A 88 10.47 2.53 4.57
CA PHE A 88 11.88 2.84 4.79
C PHE A 88 12.61 3.09 3.47
N ASN A 89 12.44 2.17 2.50
CA ASN A 89 13.04 2.31 1.17
C ASN A 89 12.51 3.54 0.43
N ALA A 90 11.20 3.81 0.50
CA ALA A 90 10.63 4.99 -0.15
C ALA A 90 11.14 6.32 0.45
N TYR A 91 11.39 6.37 1.76
CA TYR A 91 12.05 7.50 2.41
C TYR A 91 13.52 7.61 2.02
N ASP A 92 14.23 6.49 1.93
CA ASP A 92 15.63 6.48 1.46
C ASP A 92 15.74 6.99 0.02
N ASP A 93 14.85 6.53 -0.87
CA ASP A 93 14.75 7.01 -2.25
C ASP A 93 14.51 8.51 -2.28
N LEU A 94 13.55 9.02 -1.49
CA LEU A 94 13.25 10.45 -1.39
C LEU A 94 14.49 11.26 -0.98
N PHE A 95 15.15 10.88 0.11
CA PHE A 95 16.31 11.61 0.62
C PHE A 95 17.57 11.38 -0.22
N GLY A 96 17.60 10.32 -1.02
CA GLY A 96 18.63 10.00 -2.01
C GLY A 96 18.51 10.79 -3.30
N ILE A 97 17.39 11.46 -3.58
CA ILE A 97 17.23 12.27 -4.79
C ILE A 97 18.32 13.35 -4.84
N ARG A 98 19.09 13.32 -5.93
CA ARG A 98 20.05 14.36 -6.31
C ARG A 98 19.77 14.80 -7.74
N LYS A 99 19.96 16.10 -8.00
CA LYS A 99 19.85 16.69 -9.34
C LYS A 99 20.92 16.08 -10.24
N LYS A 100 20.53 15.59 -11.42
CA LYS A 100 21.47 15.14 -12.46
C LYS A 100 22.00 16.34 -13.27
N GLU A 101 23.15 16.18 -13.95
CA GLU A 101 23.82 17.26 -14.68
C GLU A 101 22.88 17.97 -15.68
N GLU A 102 22.21 17.20 -16.55
CA GLU A 102 21.31 17.71 -17.60
C GLU A 102 19.84 17.89 -17.15
N GLU A 103 19.53 17.65 -15.88
CA GLU A 103 18.16 17.71 -15.37
C GLU A 103 17.77 19.15 -14.97
N SER A 104 16.55 19.57 -15.31
CA SER A 104 16.02 20.87 -14.87
C SER A 104 15.57 20.83 -13.41
N LEU A 105 15.55 21.98 -12.73
CA LEU A 105 15.04 22.06 -11.36
C LEU A 105 13.58 21.59 -11.25
N MET A 106 12.76 21.91 -12.26
CA MET A 106 11.37 21.45 -12.31
C MET A 106 11.25 19.92 -12.40
N SER A 107 12.13 19.26 -13.16
CA SER A 107 12.18 17.80 -13.24
C SER A 107 12.53 17.18 -11.88
N VAL A 108 13.47 17.77 -11.14
CA VAL A 108 13.81 17.32 -9.78
C VAL A 108 12.61 17.48 -8.84
N THR A 109 11.92 18.62 -8.88
CA THR A 109 10.69 18.85 -8.08
C THR A 109 9.64 17.78 -8.37
N ASN A 110 9.37 17.49 -9.66
CA ASN A 110 8.40 16.47 -10.03
C ASN A 110 8.77 15.07 -9.50
N ARG A 111 10.07 14.74 -9.45
CA ARG A 111 10.55 13.47 -8.85
C ARG A 111 10.37 13.45 -7.33
N ILE A 112 10.63 14.57 -6.65
CA ILE A 112 10.40 14.70 -5.20
C ILE A 112 8.90 14.53 -4.90
N ASP A 113 8.03 15.18 -5.65
CA ASP A 113 6.58 15.07 -5.49
C ASP A 113 6.11 13.63 -5.74
N SER A 114 6.65 12.97 -6.77
CA SER A 114 6.35 11.56 -7.07
C SER A 114 6.81 10.61 -5.96
N ALA A 115 8.01 10.83 -5.42
CA ALA A 115 8.53 10.05 -4.29
C ALA A 115 7.67 10.26 -3.03
N MET A 116 7.26 11.51 -2.76
CA MET A 116 6.37 11.83 -1.64
C MET A 116 4.99 11.16 -1.78
N HIS A 117 4.41 11.16 -2.98
CA HIS A 117 3.16 10.43 -3.24
C HIS A 117 3.32 8.92 -3.02
N THR A 118 4.47 8.35 -3.37
CA THR A 118 4.76 6.94 -3.12
C THR A 118 4.75 6.63 -1.62
N ILE A 119 5.43 7.46 -0.81
CA ILE A 119 5.42 7.35 0.66
C ILE A 119 3.99 7.45 1.19
N GLN A 120 3.20 8.42 0.72
CA GLN A 120 1.82 8.61 1.15
C GLN A 120 0.95 7.38 0.84
N ASN A 121 1.12 6.76 -0.33
CA ASN A 121 0.38 5.57 -0.73
C ASN A 121 0.74 4.33 0.12
N LEU A 122 1.96 4.28 0.66
CA LEU A 122 2.42 3.19 1.52
C LEU A 122 1.97 3.32 2.99
N ARG A 123 1.31 4.44 3.36
CA ARG A 123 0.81 4.64 4.72
C ARG A 123 -0.39 3.72 4.99
N PRO A 124 -0.43 3.03 6.15
CA PRO A 124 -1.61 2.29 6.57
C PRO A 124 -2.76 3.24 6.92
N LYS A 125 -3.99 2.70 7.00
CA LYS A 125 -5.15 3.46 7.47
C LYS A 125 -4.90 3.92 8.92
N GLY A 126 -5.16 5.19 9.22
CA GLY A 126 -4.93 5.77 10.56
C GLY A 126 -3.45 6.05 10.88
N PHE A 127 -2.65 6.38 9.87
CA PHE A 127 -1.28 6.87 10.06
C PHE A 127 -1.30 8.32 10.56
N THR A 128 -0.79 8.55 11.78
CA THR A 128 -0.77 9.86 12.44
C THR A 128 0.62 10.49 12.37
N LEU A 129 0.74 11.76 12.78
CA LEU A 129 2.05 12.43 12.83
C LEU A 129 2.97 11.81 13.88
N GLU A 130 2.43 11.32 14.99
CA GLU A 130 3.21 10.65 16.04
C GLU A 130 3.85 9.36 15.49
N LYS A 131 3.10 8.60 14.67
CA LYS A 131 3.64 7.41 13.98
C LYS A 131 4.72 7.78 12.97
N LEU A 132 4.59 8.94 12.31
CA LEU A 132 5.61 9.45 11.41
C LEU A 132 6.90 9.77 12.19
N ASP A 133 6.80 10.48 13.31
CA ASP A 133 7.95 10.84 14.14
C ASP A 133 8.68 9.60 14.69
N GLU A 134 7.92 8.58 15.13
CA GLU A 134 8.48 7.29 15.55
C GLU A 134 9.17 6.54 14.41
N GLU A 135 8.59 6.52 13.22
CA GLU A 135 9.16 5.86 12.05
C GLU A 135 10.46 6.57 11.62
N LEU A 136 10.47 7.91 11.57
CA LEU A 136 11.68 8.70 11.28
C LEU A 136 12.79 8.50 12.31
N ALA A 137 12.46 8.39 13.60
CA ALA A 137 13.43 8.08 14.65
C ALA A 137 14.04 6.68 14.45
N SER A 138 13.20 5.69 14.13
CA SER A 138 13.63 4.32 13.84
C SER A 138 14.53 4.26 12.60
N MET A 139 14.18 5.03 11.56
CA MET A 139 15.03 5.19 10.36
C MET A 139 16.39 5.78 10.70
N ALA A 140 16.43 6.85 11.48
CA ALA A 140 17.67 7.49 11.89
C ALA A 140 18.56 6.54 12.70
N MET A 141 17.98 5.72 13.58
CA MET A 141 18.71 4.68 14.30
C MET A 141 19.37 3.70 13.33
N ILE A 142 18.62 3.12 12.40
CA ILE A 142 19.14 2.16 11.41
C ILE A 142 20.24 2.79 10.54
N ARG A 143 20.04 4.03 10.06
CA ARG A 143 21.01 4.74 9.22
C ARG A 143 22.27 5.21 9.96
N SER A 144 22.22 5.25 11.29
CA SER A 144 23.38 5.64 12.10
C SER A 144 24.42 4.52 12.21
N LEU A 145 24.05 3.29 11.86
CA LEU A 145 24.92 2.13 11.94
C LEU A 145 25.93 2.11 10.78
N PRO A 146 27.21 1.78 11.05
CA PRO A 146 28.21 1.64 10.00
C PRO A 146 28.04 0.34 9.19
N ASP A 147 28.75 0.24 8.07
CA ASP A 147 28.62 -0.88 7.11
C ASP A 147 28.87 -2.27 7.72
N ASP A 148 29.64 -2.34 8.80
CA ASP A 148 29.90 -3.57 9.57
C ASP A 148 28.65 -4.13 10.30
N TYR A 149 27.52 -3.42 10.24
CA TYR A 149 26.21 -3.86 10.72
C TYR A 149 25.24 -4.19 9.56
N SER A 150 25.71 -4.26 8.32
CA SER A 150 24.86 -4.51 7.13
C SER A 150 23.96 -5.76 7.25
N SER A 151 24.45 -6.85 7.83
CA SER A 151 23.65 -8.06 8.10
C SER A 151 22.53 -7.80 9.11
N PHE A 152 22.85 -7.08 10.19
CA PHE A 152 21.89 -6.68 11.22
C PHE A 152 20.85 -5.71 10.66
N VAL A 153 21.27 -4.68 9.91
CA VAL A 153 20.38 -3.76 9.20
C VAL A 153 19.41 -4.51 8.29
N SER A 154 19.92 -5.49 7.51
CA SER A 154 19.07 -6.33 6.65
C SER A 154 18.02 -7.10 7.47
N SER A 155 18.39 -7.61 8.64
CA SER A 155 17.44 -8.30 9.54
C SER A 155 16.36 -7.37 10.09
N LEU A 156 16.71 -6.12 10.42
CA LEU A 156 15.75 -5.11 10.91
C LEU A 156 14.74 -4.72 9.83
N LEU A 157 15.18 -4.58 8.58
CA LEU A 157 14.31 -4.22 7.45
C LEU A 157 13.32 -5.33 7.06
N LEU A 158 13.58 -6.57 7.46
CA LEU A 158 12.66 -7.70 7.29
C LEU A 158 11.56 -7.74 8.37
N MET A 159 11.65 -6.93 9.42
CA MET A 159 10.62 -6.86 10.45
C MET A 159 9.35 -6.20 9.89
N ASP A 160 8.19 -6.77 10.21
CA ASP A 160 6.87 -6.26 9.78
C ASP A 160 6.62 -4.83 10.31
N LYS A 161 7.17 -4.52 11.49
CA LYS A 161 7.04 -3.24 12.18
C LYS A 161 8.39 -2.67 12.59
N LEU A 162 8.66 -1.43 12.17
CA LEU A 162 9.82 -0.64 12.61
C LEU A 162 9.41 0.30 13.76
N GLU A 163 8.85 -0.26 14.83
CA GLU A 163 8.55 0.52 16.04
C GLU A 163 9.85 0.83 16.79
N LYS A 164 10.00 2.07 17.28
CA LYS A 164 11.23 2.53 17.94
C LYS A 164 11.67 1.64 19.10
N SER A 165 10.72 1.21 19.93
CA SER A 165 10.97 0.31 21.05
C SER A 165 11.55 -1.05 20.61
N THR A 166 11.05 -1.58 19.48
CA THR A 166 11.51 -2.84 18.89
C THR A 166 12.94 -2.70 18.38
N ILE A 167 13.27 -1.59 17.71
CA ILE A 167 14.64 -1.32 17.23
C ILE A 167 15.60 -1.14 18.40
N GLN A 168 15.21 -0.44 19.47
CA GLN A 168 16.03 -0.31 20.67
C GLN A 168 16.35 -1.66 21.33
N GLN A 169 15.36 -2.55 21.42
CA GLN A 169 15.58 -3.90 21.94
C GLN A 169 16.51 -4.73 21.05
N ALA A 170 16.34 -4.62 19.72
CA ALA A 170 17.22 -5.30 18.77
C ALA A 170 18.66 -4.80 18.87
N PHE A 171 18.86 -3.49 19.02
CA PHE A 171 20.20 -2.89 19.20
C PHE A 171 20.89 -3.43 20.45
N HIS A 172 20.20 -3.47 21.60
CA HIS A 172 20.75 -4.04 22.82
C HIS A 172 21.10 -5.53 22.68
N THR A 173 20.30 -6.27 21.92
CA THR A 173 20.54 -7.70 21.67
C THR A 173 21.78 -7.89 20.79
N GLU A 174 21.91 -7.12 19.71
CA GLU A 174 23.06 -7.16 18.80
C GLU A 174 24.36 -6.77 19.52
N GLU A 175 24.32 -5.70 20.33
CA GLU A 175 25.47 -5.26 21.14
C GLU A 175 25.93 -6.37 22.10
N THR A 176 24.99 -7.01 22.81
CA THR A 176 25.30 -8.15 23.69
C THR A 176 25.88 -9.35 22.94
N GLN A 177 25.49 -9.56 21.68
CA GLN A 177 26.01 -10.67 20.87
C GLN A 177 27.43 -10.40 20.36
N ARG A 178 27.76 -9.15 20.04
CA ARG A 178 29.09 -8.75 19.57
C ARG A 178 30.13 -8.66 20.69
N ASP A 179 29.68 -8.37 21.91
CA ASP A 179 30.54 -8.30 23.10
C ASP A 179 30.92 -9.68 23.68
N ARG A 180 30.36 -10.78 23.14
CA ARG A 180 30.64 -12.16 23.55
C ARG A 180 31.70 -12.83 22.67
#